data_AF-A0AA38NXA0-F1
#
_entry.id   AF-A0AA38NXA0-F1
#
_cell.length_a   1.000
_cell.length_b   1.000
_cell.length_c   1.000
_cell.angle_alpha   90.00
_cell.angle_beta   90.00
_cell.angle_gamma   90.00
#
_symmetry.space_group_name_H-M   'P 1'
#
loop_
_entity.id
_entity.type
_entity.pdbx_description
1 polymer ?
#
loop_
_entity_poly.entity_id
_entity_poly.type
_entity_poly.pdbx_seq_one_letter_code
_entity_poly.pdbx_strand_id
1 'polypeptide(L)'
;KCIYGIFRSDADALVYEGYRALNEAEIELGCRQDVDEDAAELRVVAQMLNVEPSSSSFNTQGPLDLMPAMPTTIQIHGSPEGSESAPLKILWTKDWAPHVAGNEILHGTLNIDDRSPVFTFILERHRQLFDTEELGFTVKGQNTQELVEAFTKVVRKANVDGDFTTLLSEHRHFRVVAIEPDGVERYITSGPGVEKEVMTLFFKTSFEAASDLLTRVSDEYATLATVPMQSASDMSNIKKDELTHFGSVVGLSLIHGTYPDTLNPLLLIYLLNACNLSSMTKALVLEFFPTLYHTLIEWLALDYRDNSSLPSFERHFATYHNLQVSALRNRSERLHHSLAWTTVLHNVIIGPESADHPYFVAFKQGFLLPCKRVGLNLSEISRLFCGGTGEFVVLLLETRITGNYNMLQMEHSDHTGDSVHSTLRNALSTIFPALSEKGFPAVFREFLEGSGLPPPLTVHTRSCRSFAK
;
A
#
# COMPACT_ATOMS: atom_id res chain seq x y z
N LYS A 1 9.69 4.84 -17.10
CA LYS A 1 8.25 4.87 -17.44
C LYS A 1 7.75 6.31 -17.24
N CYS A 2 7.26 6.98 -18.30
CA CYS A 2 6.56 8.26 -18.15
C CYS A 2 5.08 7.96 -17.83
N ILE A 3 4.54 8.54 -16.76
CA ILE A 3 3.12 8.44 -16.41
C ILE A 3 2.44 9.71 -16.92
N TYR A 4 1.42 9.57 -17.75
CA TYR A 4 0.58 10.68 -18.22
C TYR A 4 -0.82 10.55 -17.60
N GLY A 5 -1.39 11.68 -17.18
CA GLY A 5 -2.78 11.75 -16.70
C GLY A 5 -3.48 12.95 -17.33
N ILE A 6 -4.63 12.72 -17.96
CA ILE A 6 -5.45 13.78 -18.56
C ILE A 6 -6.53 14.17 -17.54
N PHE A 7 -6.46 15.39 -17.01
CA PHE A 7 -7.54 15.97 -16.22
C PHE A 7 -8.51 16.72 -17.13
N ARG A 8 -9.76 16.27 -17.19
CA ARG A 8 -10.85 17.00 -17.88
C ARG A 8 -11.82 17.58 -16.87
N SER A 9 -12.24 18.82 -17.13
CA SER A 9 -13.39 19.44 -16.49
C SER A 9 -14.65 18.96 -17.22
N ASP A 10 -15.60 18.34 -16.50
CA ASP A 10 -16.86 17.85 -17.07
C ASP A 10 -17.75 18.98 -17.64
N ALA A 11 -17.42 20.26 -17.37
CA ALA A 11 -18.15 21.39 -17.89
C ALA A 11 -17.97 21.59 -19.41
N ASP A 12 -16.89 21.06 -20.00
CA ASP A 12 -16.52 21.33 -21.40
C ASP A 12 -16.88 20.19 -22.37
N ALA A 13 -17.36 19.04 -21.85
CA ALA A 13 -17.65 17.85 -22.67
C ALA A 13 -18.86 18.00 -23.60
N LEU A 14 -19.71 19.02 -23.42
CA LEU A 14 -20.97 19.16 -24.15
C LEU A 14 -20.94 20.14 -25.34
N VAL A 15 -19.83 20.82 -25.65
CA VAL A 15 -19.90 22.02 -26.52
C VAL A 15 -19.03 22.00 -27.79
N TYR A 16 -18.16 21.02 -28.05
CA TYR A 16 -17.26 21.09 -29.22
C TYR A 16 -17.36 19.91 -30.21
N GLU A 17 -18.12 20.09 -31.30
CA GLU A 17 -18.20 19.19 -32.47
C GLU A 17 -16.94 19.18 -33.38
N GLY A 18 -15.79 19.69 -32.90
CA GLY A 18 -14.60 19.92 -33.73
C GLY A 18 -13.29 19.30 -33.23
N TYR A 19 -13.32 18.42 -32.22
CA TYR A 19 -12.09 17.95 -31.58
C TYR A 19 -11.40 16.81 -32.36
N ARG A 20 -10.16 17.04 -32.82
CA ARG A 20 -9.21 15.97 -33.21
C ARG A 20 -8.54 15.46 -31.94
N ALA A 21 -8.68 14.17 -31.64
CA ALA A 21 -7.90 13.52 -30.59
C ALA A 21 -6.40 13.71 -30.85
N LEU A 22 -5.64 14.07 -29.81
CA LEU A 22 -4.18 14.06 -29.86
C LEU A 22 -3.71 12.63 -30.16
N ASN A 23 -2.74 12.51 -31.07
CA ASN A 23 -2.24 11.23 -31.54
C ASN A 23 -1.31 10.61 -30.49
N GLU A 24 -1.82 9.68 -29.69
CA GLU A 24 -1.07 8.95 -28.65
C GLU A 24 0.26 8.36 -29.19
N ALA A 25 0.29 7.96 -30.47
CA ALA A 25 1.49 7.41 -31.11
C ALA A 25 2.63 8.43 -31.29
N GLU A 26 2.33 9.74 -31.39
CA GLU A 26 3.36 10.79 -31.46
C GLU A 26 3.98 11.07 -30.08
N ILE A 27 3.20 10.94 -29.02
CA ILE A 27 3.66 11.09 -27.63
C ILE A 27 4.57 9.91 -27.25
N GLU A 28 4.18 8.68 -27.60
CA GLU A 28 5.01 7.49 -27.36
C GLU A 28 6.35 7.51 -28.13
N LEU A 29 6.39 8.13 -29.32
CA LEU A 29 7.61 8.22 -30.13
C LEU A 29 8.67 9.14 -29.49
N GLY A 30 8.24 10.19 -28.79
CA GLY A 30 9.12 11.13 -28.10
C GLY A 30 9.85 10.50 -26.90
N CYS A 31 9.22 9.54 -26.23
CA CYS A 31 9.79 8.89 -25.04
C CYS A 31 10.83 7.80 -25.33
N ARG A 32 11.00 7.35 -26.58
CA ARG A 32 11.92 6.26 -26.93
C ARG A 32 13.38 6.71 -27.17
N GLN A 33 13.69 8.00 -27.12
CA GLN A 33 15.02 8.48 -27.53
C GLN A 33 16.13 8.34 -26.48
N ASP A 34 15.86 7.93 -25.25
CA ASP A 34 16.86 7.91 -24.15
C ASP A 34 17.10 6.52 -23.50
N VAL A 35 17.02 5.41 -24.25
CA VAL A 35 17.28 4.06 -23.70
C VAL A 35 18.48 3.41 -24.39
N ASP A 36 19.69 3.78 -23.99
CA ASP A 36 20.92 3.04 -24.32
C ASP A 36 21.92 2.97 -23.13
N GLU A 37 21.53 3.35 -21.91
CA GLU A 37 22.41 3.32 -20.72
C GLU A 37 22.40 2.00 -19.93
N ASP A 38 21.32 1.20 -20.03
CA ASP A 38 21.15 -0.02 -19.21
C ASP A 38 22.08 -1.18 -19.61
N ALA A 39 22.68 -1.15 -20.81
CA ALA A 39 23.63 -2.17 -21.26
C ALA A 39 25.06 -1.96 -20.71
N ALA A 40 25.36 -0.78 -20.15
CA ALA A 40 26.68 -0.44 -19.63
C ALA A 40 26.89 -0.90 -18.18
N GLU A 41 25.85 -0.88 -17.33
CA GLU A 41 25.97 -1.25 -15.92
C GLU A 41 26.28 -2.74 -15.69
N LEU A 42 25.73 -3.63 -16.53
CA LEU A 42 26.00 -5.07 -16.45
C LEU A 42 27.45 -5.46 -16.80
N ARG A 43 28.21 -4.59 -17.48
CA ARG A 43 29.64 -4.83 -17.76
C ARG A 43 30.56 -4.39 -16.61
N VAL A 44 30.15 -3.42 -15.79
CA VAL A 44 30.96 -2.92 -14.66
C VAL A 44 30.97 -3.92 -13.50
N VAL A 45 29.85 -4.61 -13.25
CA VAL A 45 29.76 -5.63 -12.19
C VAL A 45 30.62 -6.87 -12.49
N ALA A 46 30.81 -7.22 -13.76
CA ALA A 46 31.67 -8.34 -14.16
C ALA A 46 33.18 -8.06 -14.01
N GLN A 47 33.59 -6.78 -13.94
CA GLN A 47 35.00 -6.39 -13.75
C GLN A 47 35.42 -6.25 -12.28
N MET A 48 34.48 -6.07 -11.34
CA MET A 48 34.81 -5.95 -9.91
C MET A 48 35.07 -7.29 -9.20
N LEU A 49 34.83 -8.43 -9.87
CA LEU A 49 34.99 -9.78 -9.29
C LEU A 49 36.38 -10.41 -9.53
N ASN A 50 37.35 -9.69 -10.07
CA ASN A 50 38.70 -10.20 -10.35
C ASN A 50 39.81 -9.25 -9.84
N VAL A 51 40.09 -9.22 -8.52
CA VAL A 51 41.43 -8.87 -8.00
C VAL A 51 41.73 -9.63 -6.71
N GLU A 52 42.94 -10.23 -6.68
CA GLU A 52 43.59 -11.05 -5.65
C GLU A 52 43.96 -10.34 -4.32
N PRO A 53 44.31 -11.09 -3.26
CA PRO A 53 44.34 -10.58 -1.89
C PRO A 53 45.67 -9.94 -1.52
N SER A 54 45.61 -8.81 -0.81
CA SER A 54 46.77 -8.23 -0.12
C SER A 54 46.63 -8.38 1.39
N SER A 55 47.69 -8.93 1.98
CA SER A 55 47.90 -9.15 3.40
C SER A 55 48.22 -7.84 4.13
N SER A 56 47.54 -7.55 5.24
CA SER A 56 48.11 -6.71 6.29
C SER A 56 47.55 -7.04 7.66
N SER A 57 48.45 -7.45 8.54
CA SER A 57 48.33 -7.61 9.98
C SER A 57 48.04 -6.28 10.69
N PHE A 58 47.12 -6.26 11.65
CA PHE A 58 47.18 -5.33 12.79
C PHE A 58 46.56 -5.95 14.05
N ASN A 59 47.36 -5.96 15.11
CA ASN A 59 47.02 -6.24 16.50
C ASN A 59 46.49 -4.96 17.15
N THR A 60 45.39 -5.05 17.93
CA THR A 60 45.32 -4.41 19.26
C THR A 60 44.18 -4.98 20.10
N GLN A 61 44.52 -5.35 21.34
CA GLN A 61 43.65 -5.78 22.42
C GLN A 61 42.97 -4.58 23.10
N GLY A 62 41.76 -4.80 23.64
CA GLY A 62 41.12 -3.95 24.64
C GLY A 62 39.83 -4.61 25.17
N PRO A 63 39.62 -4.73 26.49
CA PRO A 63 38.61 -5.60 27.06
C PRO A 63 37.25 -4.91 27.16
N LEU A 64 36.17 -5.62 26.83
CA LEU A 64 34.80 -5.21 27.12
C LEU A 64 34.20 -6.13 28.18
N ASP A 65 33.64 -5.47 29.20
CA ASP A 65 33.00 -6.04 30.37
C ASP A 65 31.83 -6.95 30.01
N LEU A 66 31.77 -8.07 30.74
CA LEU A 66 30.73 -9.08 30.71
C LEU A 66 29.44 -8.55 31.36
N MET A 67 28.35 -8.53 30.60
CA MET A 67 27.00 -8.67 31.16
C MET A 67 26.42 -10.03 30.73
N PRO A 68 25.64 -10.70 31.61
CA PRO A 68 25.23 -12.08 31.39
C PRO A 68 24.15 -12.19 30.31
N ALA A 69 24.45 -12.95 29.26
CA ALA A 69 23.47 -13.41 28.28
C ALA A 69 22.47 -14.35 28.96
N MET A 70 21.18 -14.01 28.91
CA MET A 70 20.10 -14.95 29.19
C MET A 70 19.99 -15.93 28.01
N PRO A 71 19.99 -17.25 28.22
CA PRO A 71 19.87 -18.20 27.13
C PRO A 71 18.40 -18.33 26.72
N THR A 72 18.01 -17.68 25.63
CA THR A 72 16.75 -18.01 24.94
C THR A 72 16.95 -19.34 24.22
N THR A 73 16.60 -20.44 24.90
CA THR A 73 16.57 -21.77 24.28
C THR A 73 15.40 -21.81 23.29
N ILE A 74 15.70 -21.71 22.00
CA ILE A 74 14.72 -21.99 20.94
C ILE A 74 14.50 -23.51 20.94
N GLN A 75 13.36 -23.96 21.44
CA GLN A 75 12.92 -25.33 21.22
C GLN A 75 12.43 -25.47 19.78
N ILE A 76 13.35 -25.85 18.88
CA ILE A 76 12.97 -26.41 17.59
C ILE A 76 12.39 -27.80 17.90
N HIS A 77 11.06 -27.90 18.00
CA HIS A 77 10.36 -29.19 18.11
C HIS A 77 10.52 -29.98 16.80
N GLY A 78 11.67 -30.66 16.66
CA GLY A 78 11.82 -31.78 15.74
C GLY A 78 11.15 -33.00 16.36
N SER A 79 9.96 -33.35 15.89
CA SER A 79 9.33 -34.63 16.21
C SER A 79 10.14 -35.75 15.55
N PRO A 80 10.72 -36.70 16.31
CA PRO A 80 11.35 -37.86 15.71
C PRO A 80 10.28 -38.94 15.57
N GLU A 81 10.10 -39.43 14.34
CA GLU A 81 9.78 -40.82 13.96
C GLU A 81 8.83 -40.90 12.74
N GLY A 82 9.36 -41.42 11.64
CA GLY A 82 8.60 -42.34 10.78
C GLY A 82 7.72 -41.79 9.66
N SER A 83 7.90 -40.57 9.13
CA SER A 83 7.19 -40.14 7.92
C SER A 83 8.10 -40.07 6.69
N GLU A 84 7.61 -40.58 5.55
CA GLU A 84 8.20 -40.39 4.23
C GLU A 84 8.73 -38.97 4.11
N SER A 85 10.03 -38.81 3.83
CA SER A 85 10.68 -37.51 3.88
C SER A 85 10.02 -36.56 2.90
N ALA A 86 9.18 -35.65 3.42
CA ALA A 86 8.56 -34.61 2.61
C ALA A 86 9.64 -33.93 1.74
N PRO A 87 9.37 -33.69 0.44
CA PRO A 87 10.37 -33.19 -0.49
C PRO A 87 10.98 -31.88 0.02
N LEU A 88 12.30 -31.76 -0.14
CA LEU A 88 13.06 -30.56 0.20
C LEU A 88 12.47 -29.36 -0.56
N LYS A 89 11.94 -28.37 0.17
CA LYS A 89 11.44 -27.13 -0.42
C LYS A 89 12.57 -26.12 -0.49
N ILE A 90 13.04 -25.84 -1.71
CA ILE A 90 14.04 -24.81 -1.99
C ILE A 90 13.31 -23.56 -2.47
N LEU A 91 13.66 -22.39 -1.92
CA LEU A 91 13.07 -21.10 -2.28
C LEU A 91 13.14 -20.85 -3.80
N TRP A 92 12.01 -20.42 -4.37
CA TRP A 92 11.84 -20.07 -5.79
C TRP A 92 12.19 -21.16 -6.82
N THR A 93 12.23 -22.43 -6.44
CA THR A 93 12.41 -23.54 -7.42
C THR A 93 11.18 -23.83 -8.25
N LYS A 94 10.00 -23.42 -7.79
CA LYS A 94 8.74 -23.50 -8.53
C LYS A 94 8.14 -22.13 -8.63
N ASP A 95 7.64 -21.80 -9.82
CA ASP A 95 6.83 -20.61 -10.01
C ASP A 95 5.59 -20.70 -9.14
N TRP A 96 5.27 -19.57 -8.51
CA TRP A 96 4.05 -19.46 -7.72
C TRP A 96 2.88 -19.14 -8.63
N ALA A 97 1.81 -19.91 -8.49
CA ALA A 97 0.51 -19.58 -9.04
C ALA A 97 -0.50 -19.52 -7.89
N PRO A 98 -1.36 -18.48 -7.83
CA PRO A 98 -2.39 -18.41 -6.81
C PRO A 98 -3.34 -19.61 -6.92
N HIS A 99 -3.79 -20.12 -5.77
CA HIS A 99 -4.82 -21.16 -5.76
C HIS A 99 -6.13 -20.57 -6.29
N VAL A 100 -6.52 -20.95 -7.50
CA VAL A 100 -7.82 -20.61 -8.09
C VAL A 100 -8.88 -21.52 -7.47
N ALA A 101 -9.41 -21.13 -6.32
CA ALA A 101 -10.55 -21.80 -5.71
C ALA A 101 -11.86 -21.16 -6.20
N GLY A 102 -12.63 -21.89 -7.01
CA GLY A 102 -14.09 -21.79 -7.03
C GLY A 102 -14.77 -20.77 -7.95
N ASN A 103 -14.07 -19.76 -8.48
CA ASN A 103 -14.66 -18.77 -9.41
C ASN A 103 -13.76 -18.56 -10.63
N GLU A 104 -13.69 -19.54 -11.53
CA GLU A 104 -12.87 -19.49 -12.75
C GLU A 104 -13.29 -18.40 -13.74
N ILE A 105 -14.41 -17.69 -13.51
CA ILE A 105 -15.08 -16.88 -14.53
C ILE A 105 -14.62 -15.40 -14.55
N LEU A 106 -13.88 -14.90 -13.56
CA LEU A 106 -13.64 -13.44 -13.41
C LEU A 106 -12.18 -13.03 -13.21
N HIS A 107 -11.21 -13.89 -13.53
CA HIS A 107 -9.81 -13.47 -13.50
C HIS A 107 -9.51 -12.44 -14.59
N GLY A 108 -8.96 -11.29 -14.19
CA GLY A 108 -8.52 -10.24 -15.12
C GLY A 108 -9.66 -9.39 -15.67
N THR A 109 -10.80 -9.30 -14.99
CA THR A 109 -11.93 -8.46 -15.43
C THR A 109 -11.87 -7.04 -14.89
N LEU A 110 -11.06 -6.80 -13.84
CA LEU A 110 -10.96 -5.48 -13.21
C LEU A 110 -9.65 -4.79 -13.66
N ASN A 111 -9.80 -3.58 -14.20
CA ASN A 111 -8.71 -2.62 -14.35
C ASN A 111 -8.70 -1.68 -13.14
N ILE A 112 -7.52 -1.30 -12.66
CA ILE A 112 -7.35 -0.41 -11.52
C ILE A 112 -7.71 1.06 -11.84
N ASP A 113 -7.65 1.43 -13.12
CA ASP A 113 -7.99 2.78 -13.59
C ASP A 113 -9.47 3.10 -13.40
N ASP A 114 -10.32 2.06 -13.35
CA ASP A 114 -11.74 2.19 -13.05
C ASP A 114 -12.08 1.39 -11.79
N ARG A 115 -12.37 2.12 -10.71
CA ARG A 115 -12.73 1.54 -9.40
C ARG A 115 -14.21 1.17 -9.32
N SER A 116 -15.06 1.73 -10.20
CA SER A 116 -16.49 1.43 -10.28
C SER A 116 -16.74 -0.07 -10.41
N PRO A 117 -16.01 -0.83 -11.24
CA PRO A 117 -16.11 -2.28 -11.34
C PRO A 117 -16.12 -3.05 -10.01
N VAL A 118 -15.32 -2.69 -9.00
CA VAL A 118 -15.33 -3.40 -7.69
C VAL A 118 -16.66 -3.19 -6.96
N PHE A 119 -17.10 -1.94 -6.85
CA PHE A 119 -18.31 -1.58 -6.14
C PHE A 119 -19.57 -2.05 -6.87
N THR A 120 -19.59 -1.92 -8.20
CA THR A 120 -20.65 -2.42 -9.06
C THR A 120 -20.71 -3.95 -9.04
N PHE A 121 -19.57 -4.64 -8.99
CA PHE A 121 -19.53 -6.11 -8.87
C PHE A 121 -20.15 -6.60 -7.55
N ILE A 122 -19.84 -5.94 -6.43
CA ILE A 122 -20.42 -6.29 -5.12
C ILE A 122 -21.93 -6.05 -5.12
N LEU A 123 -22.38 -4.93 -5.69
CA LEU A 123 -23.80 -4.61 -5.83
C LEU A 123 -24.53 -5.66 -6.69
N GLU A 124 -23.97 -6.00 -7.85
CA GLU A 124 -24.56 -6.96 -8.78
C GLU A 124 -24.63 -8.37 -8.15
N ARG A 125 -23.58 -8.78 -7.45
CA ARG A 125 -23.58 -10.04 -6.72
C ARG A 125 -24.59 -10.06 -5.57
N HIS A 126 -24.78 -8.93 -4.87
CA HIS A 126 -25.85 -8.80 -3.87
C HIS A 126 -27.24 -8.92 -4.50
N ARG A 127 -27.48 -8.22 -5.63
CA ARG A 127 -28.74 -8.29 -6.38
C ARG A 127 -29.09 -9.72 -6.78
N GLN A 128 -28.10 -10.47 -7.28
CA GLN A 128 -28.28 -11.88 -7.67
C GLN A 128 -28.68 -12.80 -6.50
N LEU A 129 -28.23 -12.49 -5.28
CA LEU A 129 -28.47 -13.35 -4.11
C LEU A 129 -29.75 -12.99 -3.35
N PHE A 130 -30.12 -11.71 -3.31
CA PHE A 130 -31.20 -11.22 -2.43
C PHE A 130 -32.37 -10.55 -3.15
N ASP A 131 -32.30 -10.37 -4.48
CA ASP A 131 -33.34 -9.71 -5.28
C ASP A 131 -33.75 -8.32 -4.74
N THR A 132 -32.77 -7.57 -4.21
CA THR A 132 -32.96 -6.21 -3.68
C THR A 132 -31.86 -5.26 -4.15
N GLU A 133 -32.25 -4.02 -4.46
CA GLU A 133 -31.34 -2.93 -4.83
C GLU A 133 -30.92 -2.08 -3.61
N GLU A 134 -31.49 -2.33 -2.43
CA GLU A 134 -31.19 -1.58 -1.20
C GLU A 134 -29.87 -2.02 -0.56
N LEU A 135 -28.76 -1.64 -1.18
CA LEU A 135 -27.45 -1.77 -0.59
C LEU A 135 -26.74 -0.42 -0.61
N GLY A 136 -26.74 0.26 0.54
CA GLY A 136 -26.18 1.60 0.67
C GLY A 136 -26.25 2.16 2.07
N PHE A 137 -25.60 3.31 2.28
CA PHE A 137 -25.71 4.07 3.52
C PHE A 137 -25.49 5.57 3.27
N THR A 138 -25.98 6.39 4.20
CA THR A 138 -25.75 7.84 4.18
C THR A 138 -24.98 8.27 5.41
N VAL A 139 -23.90 9.03 5.19
CA VAL A 139 -23.13 9.72 6.23
C VAL A 139 -23.48 11.20 6.18
N LYS A 140 -23.82 11.77 7.32
CA LYS A 140 -24.15 13.19 7.47
C LYS A 140 -23.22 13.84 8.48
N GLY A 141 -22.85 15.09 8.25
CA GLY A 141 -22.06 15.92 9.15
C GLY A 141 -22.12 17.39 8.74
N GLN A 142 -21.77 18.31 9.63
CA GLN A 142 -21.76 19.75 9.32
C GLN A 142 -20.51 20.19 8.55
N ASN A 143 -19.48 19.35 8.55
CA ASN A 143 -18.18 19.59 7.91
C ASN A 143 -17.50 18.24 7.61
N THR A 144 -16.38 18.27 6.89
CA THR A 144 -15.61 17.07 6.51
C THR A 144 -15.14 16.28 7.72
N GLN A 145 -14.76 16.94 8.82
CA GLN A 145 -14.29 16.26 10.05
C GLN A 145 -15.41 15.42 10.69
N GLU A 146 -16.60 15.99 10.85
CA GLU A 146 -17.76 15.26 11.36
C GLU A 146 -18.18 14.10 10.44
N LEU A 147 -18.03 14.27 9.12
CA LEU A 147 -18.24 13.17 8.17
C LEU A 147 -17.21 12.05 8.37
N VAL A 148 -15.94 12.37 8.61
CA VAL A 148 -14.89 11.37 8.93
C VAL A 148 -15.20 10.65 10.24
N GLU A 149 -15.63 11.36 11.28
CA GLU A 149 -16.02 10.74 12.55
C GLU A 149 -17.23 9.82 12.41
N ALA A 150 -18.25 10.27 11.66
CA ALA A 150 -19.43 9.47 11.36
C ALA A 150 -19.07 8.24 10.52
N PHE A 151 -18.24 8.39 9.49
CA PHE A 151 -17.75 7.28 8.68
C PHE A 151 -16.92 6.28 9.50
N THR A 152 -16.06 6.76 10.39
CA THR A 152 -15.27 5.93 11.31
C THR A 152 -16.19 5.04 12.17
N LYS A 153 -17.32 5.57 12.64
CA LYS A 153 -18.34 4.79 13.38
C LYS A 153 -18.95 3.69 12.51
N VAL A 154 -19.21 3.96 11.22
CA VAL A 154 -19.70 2.95 10.28
C VAL A 154 -18.67 1.84 10.07
N VAL A 155 -17.39 2.19 9.88
CA VAL A 155 -16.30 1.21 9.73
C VAL A 155 -16.14 0.36 10.99
N ARG A 156 -16.20 0.96 12.18
CA ARG A 156 -16.16 0.21 13.45
C ARG A 156 -17.36 -0.71 13.61
N LYS A 157 -18.56 -0.27 13.21
CA LYS A 157 -19.74 -1.12 13.19
C LYS A 157 -19.58 -2.33 12.26
N ALA A 158 -19.05 -2.12 11.05
CA ALA A 158 -18.78 -3.22 10.12
C ALA A 158 -17.74 -4.21 10.66
N ASN A 159 -16.74 -3.75 11.39
CA ASN A 159 -15.78 -4.62 12.07
C ASN A 159 -16.45 -5.51 13.12
N VAL A 160 -17.34 -4.94 13.94
CA VAL A 160 -18.11 -5.68 14.96
C VAL A 160 -19.05 -6.70 14.30
N ASP A 161 -19.76 -6.27 13.26
CA ASP A 161 -20.69 -7.13 12.51
C ASP A 161 -19.94 -8.19 11.68
N GLY A 162 -18.64 -7.94 11.40
CA GLY A 162 -17.80 -8.71 10.49
C GLY A 162 -18.37 -8.75 9.07
N ASP A 163 -19.03 -7.68 8.64
CA ASP A 163 -19.69 -7.57 7.34
C ASP A 163 -19.48 -6.17 6.75
N PHE A 164 -18.70 -6.10 5.66
CA PHE A 164 -18.37 -4.89 4.93
C PHE A 164 -19.23 -4.68 3.69
N THR A 165 -20.22 -5.54 3.43
CA THR A 165 -21.03 -5.49 2.20
C THR A 165 -21.65 -4.10 1.96
N THR A 166 -22.19 -3.46 3.01
CA THR A 166 -22.77 -2.11 2.90
C THR A 166 -21.71 -1.03 2.64
N LEU A 167 -20.53 -1.16 3.26
CA LEU A 167 -19.41 -0.23 3.05
C LEU A 167 -18.83 -0.30 1.64
N LEU A 168 -18.83 -1.49 1.04
CA LEU A 168 -18.32 -1.72 -0.31
C LEU A 168 -19.43 -1.68 -1.38
N SER A 169 -20.58 -1.07 -1.07
CA SER A 169 -21.65 -0.84 -2.02
C SER A 169 -21.43 0.45 -2.80
N GLU A 170 -21.91 0.54 -4.04
CA GLU A 170 -21.81 1.77 -4.84
C GLU A 170 -22.70 2.91 -4.29
N HIS A 171 -23.81 2.60 -3.64
CA HIS A 171 -24.78 3.59 -3.17
C HIS A 171 -24.43 4.19 -1.79
N ARG A 172 -23.28 4.88 -1.74
CA ARG A 172 -22.86 5.64 -0.57
C ARG A 172 -23.13 7.12 -0.77
N HIS A 173 -23.66 7.77 0.25
CA HIS A 173 -23.95 9.19 0.18
C HIS A 173 -23.32 9.94 1.35
N PHE A 174 -22.34 10.79 1.05
CA PHE A 174 -21.73 11.71 2.00
C PHE A 174 -22.36 13.08 1.82
N ARG A 175 -23.00 13.60 2.87
CA ARG A 175 -23.79 14.84 2.82
C ARG A 175 -23.37 15.81 3.91
N VAL A 176 -22.97 17.00 3.48
CA VAL A 176 -22.78 18.13 4.40
C VAL A 176 -24.13 18.79 4.64
N VAL A 177 -24.52 18.91 5.91
CA VAL A 177 -25.81 19.47 6.35
C VAL A 177 -25.59 20.60 7.34
N ALA A 178 -26.29 21.72 7.19
CA ALA A 178 -26.41 22.75 8.21
C ALA A 178 -27.58 22.41 9.12
N ILE A 179 -27.43 22.57 10.43
CA ILE A 179 -28.54 22.51 11.37
C ILE A 179 -29.00 23.95 11.61
N GLU A 180 -30.22 24.28 11.18
CA GLU A 180 -30.81 25.59 11.44
C GLU A 180 -31.21 25.74 12.93
N PRO A 181 -31.40 26.96 13.46
CA PRO A 181 -31.73 27.18 14.88
C PRO A 181 -33.02 26.50 15.36
N ASP A 182 -33.92 26.15 14.44
CA ASP A 182 -35.15 25.40 14.68
C ASP A 182 -34.93 23.87 14.72
N GLY A 183 -33.70 23.40 14.51
CA GLY A 183 -33.33 22.00 14.47
C GLY A 183 -33.53 21.34 13.11
N VAL A 184 -33.94 22.08 12.07
CA VAL A 184 -34.14 21.53 10.73
C VAL A 184 -32.80 21.35 10.02
N GLU A 185 -32.57 20.14 9.49
CA GLU A 185 -31.40 19.85 8.65
C GLU A 185 -31.59 20.47 7.26
N ARG A 186 -30.70 21.39 6.91
CA ARG A 186 -30.59 21.95 5.57
C ARG A 186 -29.42 21.34 4.82
N TYR A 187 -29.70 20.76 3.67
CA TYR A 187 -28.70 20.25 2.76
C TYR A 187 -27.79 21.38 2.23
N ILE A 188 -26.47 21.21 2.35
CA ILE A 188 -25.47 22.13 1.81
C ILE A 188 -24.89 21.56 0.52
N THR A 189 -24.23 20.39 0.61
CA THR A 189 -23.54 19.77 -0.52
C THR A 189 -23.40 18.26 -0.34
N SER A 190 -23.27 17.54 -1.45
CA SER A 190 -22.97 16.11 -1.52
C SER A 190 -22.42 15.76 -2.90
N GLY A 191 -21.82 14.58 -2.99
CA GLY A 191 -21.35 14.01 -4.26
C GLY A 191 -20.01 13.30 -4.13
N PRO A 192 -19.48 12.78 -5.24
CA PRO A 192 -18.23 12.02 -5.26
C PRO A 192 -17.02 12.81 -4.73
N GLY A 193 -17.00 14.13 -4.93
CA GLY A 193 -15.94 15.00 -4.40
C GLY A 193 -15.90 15.02 -2.87
N VAL A 194 -17.06 15.10 -2.20
CA VAL A 194 -17.17 15.07 -0.74
C VAL A 194 -16.73 13.69 -0.22
N GLU A 195 -17.15 12.60 -0.86
CA GLU A 195 -16.70 11.26 -0.51
C GLU A 195 -15.18 11.14 -0.62
N LYS A 196 -14.58 11.60 -1.73
CA LYS A 196 -13.13 11.53 -1.94
C LYS A 196 -12.35 12.31 -0.87
N GLU A 197 -12.84 13.50 -0.49
CA GLU A 197 -12.25 14.30 0.58
C GLU A 197 -12.32 13.58 1.93
N VAL A 198 -13.50 13.03 2.28
CA VAL A 198 -13.71 12.27 3.52
C VAL A 198 -12.82 11.03 3.56
N MET A 199 -12.73 10.26 2.47
CA MET A 199 -11.88 9.07 2.39
C MET A 199 -10.40 9.44 2.54
N THR A 200 -9.95 10.49 1.86
CA THR A 200 -8.56 10.97 1.95
C THR A 200 -8.21 11.38 3.38
N LEU A 201 -9.07 12.18 4.02
CA LEU A 201 -8.85 12.62 5.40
C LEU A 201 -8.95 11.46 6.39
N PHE A 202 -9.88 10.51 6.18
CA PHE A 202 -10.02 9.31 6.99
C PHE A 202 -8.76 8.43 6.93
N PHE A 203 -8.22 8.15 5.73
CA PHE A 203 -6.99 7.37 5.59
C PHE A 203 -5.80 8.07 6.21
N LYS A 204 -5.62 9.37 5.92
CA LYS A 204 -4.52 10.17 6.46
C LYS A 204 -4.51 10.14 7.99
N THR A 205 -5.62 10.51 8.62
CA THR A 205 -5.73 10.57 10.09
C THR A 205 -5.58 9.19 10.74
N SER A 206 -6.11 8.14 10.09
CA SER A 206 -5.97 6.77 10.59
C SER A 206 -4.54 6.25 10.51
N PHE A 207 -3.80 6.54 9.44
CA PHE A 207 -2.41 6.13 9.28
C PHE A 207 -1.47 6.90 10.21
N GLU A 208 -1.72 8.20 10.44
CA GLU A 208 -0.99 8.99 11.44
C GLU A 208 -1.21 8.43 12.86
N ALA A 209 -2.46 8.07 13.21
CA ALA A 209 -2.80 7.50 14.50
C ALA A 209 -2.24 6.09 14.73
N ALA A 210 -1.98 5.33 13.66
CA ALA A 210 -1.51 3.94 13.72
C ALA A 210 0.02 3.79 13.82
N SER A 211 0.75 4.88 14.08
CA SER A 211 2.22 4.85 14.15
C SER A 211 2.78 3.90 15.22
N ASP A 212 2.04 3.63 16.30
CA ASP A 212 2.39 2.67 17.35
C ASP A 212 2.05 1.21 16.99
N LEU A 213 1.21 1.00 15.96
CA LEU A 213 0.84 -0.33 15.44
C LEU A 213 1.86 -0.87 14.44
N LEU A 214 2.82 -0.04 14.04
CA LEU A 214 3.80 -0.33 13.00
C LEU A 214 5.22 -0.26 13.56
N THR A 215 6.08 -1.13 13.04
CA THR A 215 7.53 -1.10 13.31
C THR A 215 8.28 -1.10 11.99
N ARG A 216 9.35 -0.32 11.91
CA ARG A 216 10.21 -0.29 10.71
C ARG A 216 10.97 -1.60 10.58
N VAL A 217 11.17 -2.05 9.34
CA VAL A 217 11.90 -3.30 9.06
C VAL A 217 13.17 -3.07 8.25
N SER A 218 13.05 -2.86 6.95
CA SER A 218 14.16 -2.45 6.07
C SER A 218 13.62 -1.55 4.96
N ASP A 219 14.52 -0.81 4.31
CA ASP A 219 14.22 -0.08 3.06
C ASP A 219 13.01 0.86 3.17
N GLU A 220 12.91 1.57 4.30
CA GLU A 220 11.83 2.54 4.64
C GLU A 220 10.44 1.95 4.90
N TYR A 221 10.25 0.65 4.68
CA TYR A 221 8.99 -0.04 4.95
C TYR A 221 8.79 -0.40 6.43
N ALA A 222 7.52 -0.57 6.79
CA ALA A 222 7.06 -1.00 8.09
C ALA A 222 6.18 -2.27 8.00
N THR A 223 6.21 -3.04 9.07
CA THR A 223 5.31 -4.18 9.34
C THR A 223 4.54 -3.93 10.65
N LEU A 224 3.68 -4.86 11.05
CA LEU A 224 2.98 -4.77 12.33
C LEU A 224 3.96 -4.85 13.50
N ALA A 225 3.83 -3.92 14.45
CA ALA A 225 4.53 -3.99 15.72
C ALA A 225 3.89 -5.09 16.58
N THR A 226 4.63 -6.18 16.82
CA THR A 226 4.18 -7.30 17.64
C THR A 226 4.95 -7.39 18.95
N VAL A 227 4.31 -8.00 19.95
CA VAL A 227 4.97 -8.47 21.18
C VAL A 227 5.27 -9.97 21.03
N PRO A 228 6.12 -10.57 21.89
CA PRO A 228 6.33 -12.01 21.86
C PRO A 228 5.02 -12.79 22.04
N MET A 229 4.90 -13.94 21.35
CA MET A 229 3.71 -14.80 21.38
C MET A 229 3.16 -15.08 22.79
N GLN A 230 4.03 -15.28 23.79
CA GLN A 230 3.60 -15.57 25.17
C GLN A 230 2.85 -14.39 25.80
N SER A 231 3.20 -13.15 25.45
CA SER A 231 2.53 -11.95 25.94
C SER A 231 1.28 -11.62 25.12
N ALA A 232 1.24 -12.05 23.86
CA ALA A 232 0.14 -11.76 22.95
C ALA A 232 -1.16 -12.49 23.31
N SER A 233 -1.09 -13.60 24.06
CA SER A 233 -2.29 -14.31 24.55
C SER A 233 -3.16 -13.45 25.48
N ASP A 234 -2.54 -12.47 26.17
CA ASP A 234 -3.21 -11.56 27.08
C ASP A 234 -3.56 -10.21 26.42
N MET A 235 -3.57 -10.15 25.08
CA MET A 235 -3.91 -8.94 24.32
C MET A 235 -5.29 -8.42 24.72
N SER A 236 -5.35 -7.13 25.09
CA SER A 236 -6.61 -6.49 25.48
C SER A 236 -7.59 -6.40 24.31
N ASN A 237 -8.89 -6.42 24.61
CA ASN A 237 -9.92 -6.20 23.58
C ASN A 237 -9.77 -4.84 22.89
N ILE A 238 -9.33 -3.81 23.61
CA ILE A 238 -9.07 -2.48 23.04
C ILE A 238 -8.00 -2.58 21.95
N LYS A 239 -6.86 -3.23 22.23
CA LYS A 239 -5.78 -3.38 21.25
C LYS A 239 -6.21 -4.24 20.07
N LYS A 240 -7.00 -5.29 20.33
CA LYS A 240 -7.59 -6.14 19.28
C LYS A 240 -8.49 -5.31 18.36
N ASP A 241 -9.36 -4.47 18.91
CA ASP A 241 -10.29 -3.61 18.17
C ASP A 241 -9.53 -2.55 17.37
N GLU A 242 -8.47 -1.96 17.94
CA GLU A 242 -7.56 -1.03 17.25
C GLU A 242 -6.89 -1.68 16.04
N LEU A 243 -6.28 -2.86 16.22
CA LEU A 243 -5.63 -3.60 15.13
C LEU A 243 -6.63 -4.02 14.05
N THR A 244 -7.82 -4.48 14.46
CA THR A 244 -8.89 -4.85 13.53
C THR A 244 -9.35 -3.63 12.73
N HIS A 245 -9.57 -2.49 13.40
CA HIS A 245 -9.93 -1.25 12.74
C HIS A 245 -8.83 -0.79 11.78
N PHE A 246 -7.57 -0.78 12.21
CA PHE A 246 -6.43 -0.44 11.36
C PHE A 246 -6.33 -1.34 10.13
N GLY A 247 -6.51 -2.66 10.30
CA GLY A 247 -6.63 -3.60 9.19
C GLY A 247 -7.71 -3.19 8.21
N SER A 248 -8.92 -2.86 8.70
CA SER A 248 -10.01 -2.42 7.84
C SER A 248 -9.72 -1.11 7.10
N VAL A 249 -9.00 -0.16 7.72
CA VAL A 249 -8.57 1.08 7.07
C VAL A 249 -7.62 0.76 5.92
N VAL A 250 -6.64 -0.11 6.15
CA VAL A 250 -5.67 -0.54 5.11
C VAL A 250 -6.40 -1.26 3.97
N GLY A 251 -7.30 -2.20 4.28
CA GLY A 251 -8.07 -2.89 3.25
C GLY A 251 -8.94 -1.93 2.43
N LEU A 252 -9.60 -0.97 3.10
CA LEU A 252 -10.44 0.04 2.45
C LEU A 252 -9.58 0.96 1.57
N SER A 253 -8.40 1.37 2.04
CA SER A 253 -7.51 2.22 1.25
C SER A 253 -7.14 1.54 -0.06
N LEU A 254 -6.81 0.24 -0.03
CA LEU A 254 -6.47 -0.52 -1.24
C LEU A 254 -7.65 -0.59 -2.23
N ILE A 255 -8.88 -0.87 -1.77
CA ILE A 255 -10.08 -0.86 -2.64
C ILE A 255 -10.34 0.54 -3.21
N HIS A 256 -10.13 1.57 -2.39
CA HIS A 256 -10.22 2.96 -2.82
C HIS A 256 -8.99 3.44 -3.59
N GLY A 257 -8.11 2.54 -4.03
CA GLY A 257 -6.98 2.85 -4.87
C GLY A 257 -5.94 3.78 -4.23
N THR A 258 -5.81 3.71 -2.91
CA THR A 258 -4.86 4.49 -2.10
C THR A 258 -3.92 3.53 -1.38
N TYR A 259 -2.64 3.59 -1.73
CA TYR A 259 -1.63 2.78 -1.08
C TYR A 259 -1.34 3.28 0.36
N PRO A 260 -1.23 2.38 1.36
CA PRO A 260 -0.80 2.73 2.72
C PRO A 260 0.72 2.99 2.76
N ASP A 261 1.12 4.26 2.60
CA ASP A 261 2.50 4.71 2.31
C ASP A 261 3.67 3.96 2.98
N THR A 262 3.60 3.67 4.28
CA THR A 262 4.73 3.06 5.01
C THR A 262 4.64 1.55 5.10
N LEU A 263 3.52 0.94 4.71
CA LEU A 263 3.32 -0.49 4.89
C LEU A 263 4.06 -1.27 3.80
N ASN A 264 4.66 -2.39 4.19
CA ASN A 264 5.40 -3.26 3.29
C ASN A 264 4.48 -3.88 2.20
N PRO A 265 4.77 -3.72 0.90
CA PRO A 265 3.94 -4.29 -0.17
C PRO A 265 3.93 -5.82 -0.14
N LEU A 266 5.05 -6.47 0.23
CA LEU A 266 5.13 -7.92 0.33
C LEU A 266 4.31 -8.47 1.50
N LEU A 267 4.14 -7.70 2.58
CA LEU A 267 3.23 -8.05 3.68
C LEU A 267 1.78 -8.08 3.18
N LEU A 268 1.37 -7.07 2.39
CA LEU A 268 0.03 -7.01 1.81
C LEU A 268 -0.23 -8.19 0.88
N ILE A 269 0.71 -8.47 -0.03
CA ILE A 269 0.63 -9.60 -0.97
C ILE A 269 0.54 -10.93 -0.21
N TYR A 270 1.33 -11.09 0.85
CA TYR A 270 1.30 -12.27 1.72
C TYR A 270 -0.06 -12.47 2.38
N LEU A 271 -0.63 -11.42 3.00
CA LEU A 271 -1.94 -11.49 3.65
C LEU A 271 -3.06 -11.78 2.66
N LEU A 272 -3.03 -11.16 1.48
CA LEU A 272 -3.99 -11.38 0.40
C LEU A 272 -3.86 -12.77 -0.23
N ASN A 273 -2.71 -13.44 -0.14
CA ASN A 273 -2.52 -14.83 -0.58
C ASN A 273 -2.64 -15.83 0.58
N ALA A 274 -3.52 -15.55 1.54
CA ALA A 274 -3.82 -16.43 2.68
C ALA A 274 -2.58 -16.80 3.50
N CYS A 275 -1.63 -15.86 3.65
CA CYS A 275 -0.39 -16.06 4.39
C CYS A 275 0.50 -17.16 3.77
N ASN A 276 0.49 -17.29 2.44
CA ASN A 276 1.39 -18.20 1.74
C ASN A 276 2.66 -17.47 1.30
N LEU A 277 3.78 -17.75 1.96
CA LEU A 277 5.09 -17.17 1.62
C LEU A 277 5.54 -17.48 0.18
N SER A 278 5.02 -18.52 -0.48
CA SER A 278 5.30 -18.75 -1.90
C SER A 278 4.83 -17.59 -2.78
N SER A 279 3.89 -16.76 -2.31
CA SER A 279 3.46 -15.57 -3.04
C SER A 279 4.51 -14.48 -3.17
N MET A 280 5.58 -14.54 -2.36
CA MET A 280 6.73 -13.64 -2.46
C MET A 280 7.67 -14.16 -3.54
N THR A 281 7.36 -13.83 -4.79
CA THR A 281 8.16 -14.27 -5.93
C THR A 281 9.53 -13.60 -5.93
N LYS A 282 10.48 -14.24 -6.64
CA LYS A 282 11.83 -13.71 -6.83
C LYS A 282 11.85 -12.27 -7.35
N ALA A 283 10.98 -11.97 -8.32
CA ALA A 283 10.87 -10.65 -8.93
C ALA A 283 10.40 -9.60 -7.94
N LEU A 284 9.35 -9.89 -7.17
CA LEU A 284 8.80 -8.96 -6.17
C LEU A 284 9.82 -8.67 -5.05
N VAL A 285 10.59 -9.68 -4.61
CA VAL A 285 11.62 -9.46 -3.58
C VAL A 285 12.79 -8.64 -4.12
N LEU A 286 13.22 -8.87 -5.36
CA LEU A 286 14.25 -8.04 -6.00
C LEU A 286 13.79 -6.59 -6.16
N GLU A 287 12.52 -6.38 -6.53
CA GLU A 287 11.94 -5.05 -6.76
C GLU A 287 11.84 -4.24 -5.45
N PHE A 288 11.27 -4.82 -4.39
CA PHE A 288 10.99 -4.09 -3.16
C PHE A 288 12.08 -4.18 -2.10
N PHE A 289 12.88 -5.25 -2.10
CA PHE A 289 13.91 -5.52 -1.10
C PHE A 289 15.19 -6.06 -1.77
N PRO A 290 15.86 -5.27 -2.64
CA PRO A 290 17.02 -5.73 -3.40
C PRO A 290 18.16 -6.24 -2.50
N THR A 291 18.41 -5.58 -1.38
CA THR A 291 19.42 -6.02 -0.39
C THR A 291 19.09 -7.40 0.18
N LEU A 292 17.81 -7.64 0.51
CA LEU A 292 17.34 -8.94 0.99
C LEU A 292 17.45 -10.00 -0.09
N TYR A 293 17.08 -9.66 -1.33
CA TYR A 293 17.21 -10.54 -2.48
C TYR A 293 18.66 -11.04 -2.64
N HIS A 294 19.64 -10.12 -2.65
CA HIS A 294 21.05 -10.49 -2.76
C HIS A 294 21.51 -11.34 -1.57
N THR A 295 21.10 -10.99 -0.35
CA THR A 295 21.39 -11.79 0.85
C THR A 295 20.83 -13.21 0.72
N LEU A 296 19.62 -13.38 0.18
CA LEU A 296 19.01 -14.69 -0.04
C LEU A 296 19.75 -15.51 -1.10
N ILE A 297 20.16 -14.89 -2.21
CA ILE A 297 20.92 -15.56 -3.26
C ILE A 297 22.28 -16.01 -2.73
N GLU A 298 22.99 -15.14 -2.00
CA GLU A 298 24.26 -15.48 -1.36
C GLU A 298 24.10 -16.60 -0.35
N TRP A 299 23.08 -16.53 0.51
CA TRP A 299 22.78 -17.59 1.48
C TRP A 299 22.53 -18.93 0.78
N LEU A 300 21.67 -18.97 -0.23
CA LEU A 300 21.33 -20.19 -0.97
C LEU A 300 22.50 -20.77 -1.77
N ALA A 301 23.49 -19.94 -2.13
CA ALA A 301 24.70 -20.37 -2.81
C ALA A 301 25.74 -20.98 -1.86
N LEU A 302 25.62 -20.76 -0.54
CA LEU A 302 26.52 -21.37 0.44
C LEU A 302 26.35 -22.89 0.47
N ASP A 303 27.47 -23.61 0.50
CA ASP A 303 27.43 -25.02 0.89
C ASP A 303 27.01 -25.10 2.36
N TYR A 304 25.97 -25.88 2.66
CA TYR A 304 25.50 -26.10 4.03
C TYR A 304 26.57 -26.72 4.94
N ARG A 305 27.57 -27.40 4.33
CA ARG A 305 28.72 -27.99 5.02
C ARG A 305 29.83 -26.98 5.30
N ASP A 306 29.89 -25.90 4.53
CA ASP A 306 30.86 -24.84 4.73
C ASP A 306 30.37 -23.86 5.81
N ASN A 307 31.24 -23.65 6.79
CA ASN A 307 31.03 -22.74 7.90
C ASN A 307 31.92 -21.49 7.82
N SER A 308 32.83 -21.41 6.84
CA SER A 308 33.81 -20.33 6.70
C SER A 308 33.17 -19.01 6.31
N SER A 309 32.13 -19.05 5.47
CA SER A 309 31.38 -17.87 5.01
C SER A 309 30.24 -17.46 5.95
N LEU A 310 29.90 -18.26 6.95
CA LEU A 310 28.80 -17.94 7.88
C LEU A 310 28.94 -16.56 8.58
N PRO A 311 30.14 -16.12 9.02
CA PRO A 311 30.29 -14.82 9.68
C PRO A 311 29.81 -13.62 8.86
N SER A 312 29.76 -13.68 7.52
CA SER A 312 29.26 -12.56 6.71
C SER A 312 27.76 -12.28 6.96
N PHE A 313 27.02 -13.26 7.49
CA PHE A 313 25.60 -13.14 7.82
C PHE A 313 25.35 -12.76 9.28
N GLU A 314 26.39 -12.59 10.10
CA GLU A 314 26.26 -12.35 11.54
C GLU A 314 25.36 -11.16 11.86
N ARG A 315 25.58 -10.04 11.17
CA ARG A 315 24.75 -8.84 11.34
C ARG A 315 23.29 -9.08 10.98
N HIS A 316 23.02 -9.76 9.87
CA HIS A 316 21.66 -10.05 9.43
C HIS A 316 20.91 -10.88 10.46
N PHE A 317 21.53 -11.98 10.93
CA PHE A 317 20.89 -12.87 11.89
C PHE A 317 20.75 -12.27 13.29
N ALA A 318 21.70 -11.44 13.71
CA ALA A 318 21.57 -10.67 14.94
C ALA A 318 20.39 -9.69 14.87
N THR A 319 20.28 -8.93 13.76
CA THR A 319 19.24 -7.90 13.60
C THR A 319 17.83 -8.47 13.48
N TYR A 320 17.61 -9.49 12.63
CA TYR A 320 16.26 -9.94 12.27
C TYR A 320 15.80 -11.21 12.98
N HIS A 321 16.72 -11.95 13.62
CA HIS A 321 16.42 -13.26 14.21
C HIS A 321 16.87 -13.37 15.67
N ASN A 322 17.59 -12.37 16.20
CA ASN A 322 18.23 -12.44 17.51
C ASN A 322 19.01 -13.76 17.69
N LEU A 323 19.66 -14.22 16.61
CA LEU A 323 20.33 -15.51 16.55
C LEU A 323 21.84 -15.31 16.34
N GLN A 324 22.65 -15.97 17.16
CA GLN A 324 24.08 -16.06 16.92
C GLN A 324 24.35 -17.07 15.80
N VAL A 325 25.02 -16.63 14.74
CA VAL A 325 25.31 -17.48 13.57
C VAL A 325 26.19 -18.69 13.93
N SER A 326 26.97 -18.62 15.01
CA SER A 326 27.72 -19.76 15.55
C SER A 326 26.83 -20.97 15.88
N ALA A 327 25.56 -20.75 16.24
CA ALA A 327 24.58 -21.80 16.49
C ALA A 327 24.15 -22.55 15.22
N LEU A 328 24.45 -22.00 14.03
CA LEU A 328 24.13 -22.59 12.73
C LEU A 328 25.27 -23.48 12.18
N ARG A 329 26.34 -23.67 12.95
CA ARG A 329 27.42 -24.60 12.57
C ARG A 329 26.89 -26.02 12.46
N ASN A 330 27.34 -26.76 11.45
CA ASN A 330 26.91 -28.13 11.17
C ASN A 330 25.40 -28.27 10.86
N ARG A 331 24.79 -27.23 10.30
CA ARG A 331 23.41 -27.27 9.80
C ARG A 331 23.22 -28.39 8.77
N SER A 332 22.06 -29.04 8.79
CA SER A 332 21.67 -29.94 7.71
C SER A 332 21.25 -29.15 6.47
N GLU A 333 21.29 -29.78 5.30
CA GLU A 333 20.78 -29.21 4.05
C GLU A 333 19.33 -28.72 4.18
N ARG A 334 18.48 -29.53 4.82
CA ARG A 334 17.08 -29.17 5.09
C ARG A 334 16.96 -27.93 5.97
N LEU A 335 17.76 -27.83 7.03
CA LEU A 335 17.76 -26.64 7.89
C LEU A 335 18.25 -25.42 7.11
N HIS A 336 19.32 -25.55 6.32
CA HIS A 336 19.88 -24.46 5.53
C HIS A 336 18.87 -23.84 4.56
N HIS A 337 18.14 -24.67 3.80
CA HIS A 337 17.09 -24.19 2.90
C HIS A 337 15.86 -23.67 3.65
N SER A 338 15.49 -24.31 4.78
CA SER A 338 14.39 -23.80 5.61
C SER A 338 14.68 -22.40 6.14
N LEU A 339 15.91 -22.13 6.58
CA LEU A 339 16.31 -20.81 7.10
C LEU A 339 16.16 -19.70 6.05
N ALA A 340 16.40 -19.98 4.76
CA ALA A 340 16.15 -18.99 3.70
C ALA A 340 14.67 -18.55 3.69
N TRP A 341 13.75 -19.50 3.87
CA TRP A 341 12.30 -19.27 3.89
C TRP A 341 11.82 -18.63 5.19
N THR A 342 12.04 -19.32 6.31
CA THR A 342 11.40 -19.01 7.59
C THR A 342 12.11 -17.92 8.34
N THR A 343 13.38 -17.70 8.04
CA THR A 343 14.25 -16.86 8.84
C THR A 343 14.60 -15.64 8.00
N VAL A 344 15.40 -15.79 6.95
CA VAL A 344 15.86 -14.65 6.12
C VAL A 344 14.70 -13.91 5.44
N LEU A 345 13.83 -14.60 4.69
CA LEU A 345 12.73 -13.94 3.98
C LEU A 345 11.60 -13.49 4.91
N HIS A 346 11.03 -14.42 5.68
CA HIS A 346 9.86 -14.14 6.52
C HIS A 346 10.13 -13.04 7.55
N ASN A 347 11.21 -13.12 8.33
CA ASN A 347 11.40 -12.17 9.43
C ASN A 347 11.75 -10.75 8.96
N VAL A 348 12.38 -10.61 7.80
CA VAL A 348 12.71 -9.29 7.24
C VAL A 348 11.46 -8.63 6.63
N ILE A 349 10.49 -9.40 6.15
CA ILE A 349 9.29 -8.84 5.52
C ILE A 349 8.14 -8.68 6.53
N ILE A 350 7.85 -9.76 7.26
CA ILE A 350 6.69 -9.89 8.14
C ILE A 350 7.07 -9.57 9.57
N GLY A 351 8.25 -10.00 10.00
CA GLY A 351 8.69 -9.97 11.39
C GLY A 351 8.84 -11.39 11.99
N PRO A 352 9.28 -11.49 13.25
CA PRO A 352 9.60 -12.77 13.88
C PRO A 352 8.36 -13.64 14.19
N GLU A 353 7.18 -13.02 14.24
CA GLU A 353 5.94 -13.69 14.65
C GLU A 353 5.20 -14.32 13.46
N SER A 354 4.61 -15.49 13.69
CA SER A 354 3.83 -16.22 12.67
C SER A 354 2.49 -15.54 12.34
N ALA A 355 1.86 -15.94 11.23
CA ALA A 355 0.54 -15.45 10.84
C ALA A 355 -0.59 -15.78 11.84
N ASP A 356 -0.41 -16.80 12.67
CA ASP A 356 -1.39 -17.19 13.71
C ASP A 356 -1.26 -16.34 14.98
N HIS A 357 -0.27 -15.44 15.03
CA HIS A 357 -0.07 -14.54 16.15
C HIS A 357 -1.29 -13.61 16.34
N PRO A 358 -1.77 -13.38 17.58
CA PRO A 358 -3.01 -12.65 17.84
C PRO A 358 -3.10 -11.27 17.18
N TYR A 359 -1.97 -10.58 17.04
CA TYR A 359 -1.91 -9.26 16.37
C TYR A 359 -2.19 -9.37 14.87
N PHE A 360 -1.58 -10.36 14.20
CA PHE A 360 -1.82 -10.62 12.78
C PHE A 360 -3.24 -11.10 12.56
N VAL A 361 -3.78 -11.96 13.43
CA VAL A 361 -5.17 -12.42 13.35
C VAL A 361 -6.16 -11.26 13.45
N ALA A 362 -5.98 -10.36 14.43
CA ALA A 362 -6.82 -9.19 14.61
C ALA A 362 -6.74 -8.24 13.41
N PHE A 363 -5.52 -7.89 12.98
CA PHE A 363 -5.32 -7.06 11.79
C PHE A 363 -5.95 -7.68 10.54
N LYS A 364 -5.68 -8.97 10.29
CA LYS A 364 -6.19 -9.72 9.13
C LYS A 364 -7.73 -9.78 9.12
N GLN A 365 -8.36 -9.89 10.29
CA GLN A 365 -9.82 -9.91 10.42
C GLN A 365 -10.47 -8.65 9.79
N GLY A 366 -9.91 -7.47 10.06
CA GLY A 366 -10.38 -6.23 9.44
C GLY A 366 -9.88 -6.05 8.01
N PHE A 367 -8.60 -6.36 7.76
CA PHE A 367 -7.94 -6.19 6.46
C PHE A 367 -8.61 -6.94 5.33
N LEU A 368 -9.12 -8.14 5.59
CA LEU A 368 -9.79 -8.93 4.56
C LEU A 368 -11.16 -8.36 4.16
N LEU A 369 -11.73 -7.39 4.89
CA LEU A 369 -13.03 -6.79 4.58
C LEU A 369 -14.11 -7.83 4.21
N PRO A 370 -14.43 -8.79 5.10
CA PRO A 370 -15.38 -9.84 4.79
C PRO A 370 -16.77 -9.26 4.44
N CYS A 371 -17.29 -9.60 3.27
CA CYS A 371 -18.65 -9.30 2.81
C CYS A 371 -19.52 -10.54 2.98
N LYS A 372 -19.97 -10.80 4.21
CA LYS A 372 -20.67 -12.05 4.59
C LYS A 372 -21.89 -12.34 3.73
N ARG A 373 -22.66 -11.31 3.36
CA ARG A 373 -23.88 -11.46 2.55
C ARG A 373 -23.59 -11.97 1.15
N VAL A 374 -22.48 -11.52 0.59
CA VAL A 374 -22.11 -11.76 -0.82
C VAL A 374 -21.14 -12.95 -0.94
N GLY A 375 -20.55 -13.37 0.18
CA GLY A 375 -19.55 -14.44 0.22
C GLY A 375 -18.24 -14.02 -0.45
N LEU A 376 -17.86 -12.74 -0.28
CA LEU A 376 -16.65 -12.17 -0.86
C LEU A 376 -15.74 -11.55 0.22
N ASN A 377 -14.46 -11.40 -0.08
CA ASN A 377 -13.50 -10.64 0.73
C ASN A 377 -12.42 -10.00 -0.17
N LEU A 378 -11.56 -9.17 0.42
CA LEU A 378 -10.51 -8.46 -0.30
C LEU A 378 -9.51 -9.38 -1.01
N SER A 379 -9.20 -10.55 -0.43
CA SER A 379 -8.32 -11.54 -1.10
C SER A 379 -8.93 -12.00 -2.41
N GLU A 380 -10.23 -12.30 -2.43
CA GLU A 380 -10.95 -12.70 -3.64
C GLU A 380 -11.03 -11.55 -4.65
N ILE A 381 -11.36 -10.33 -4.20
CA ILE A 381 -11.41 -9.13 -5.03
C ILE A 381 -10.05 -8.88 -5.69
N SER A 382 -8.95 -8.95 -4.94
CA SER A 382 -7.59 -8.71 -5.46
C SER A 382 -7.18 -9.68 -6.57
N ARG A 383 -7.75 -10.89 -6.60
CA ARG A 383 -7.47 -11.90 -7.64
C ARG A 383 -8.23 -11.65 -8.94
N LEU A 384 -9.27 -10.81 -8.91
CA LEU A 384 -10.05 -10.44 -10.08
C LEU A 384 -9.33 -9.40 -10.97
N PHE A 385 -8.29 -8.74 -10.45
CA PHE A 385 -7.46 -7.82 -11.22
C PHE A 385 -6.56 -8.54 -12.22
N CYS A 386 -6.30 -7.89 -13.35
CA CYS A 386 -5.29 -8.34 -14.31
C CYS A 386 -3.92 -8.46 -13.61
N GLY A 387 -3.23 -9.60 -13.77
CA GLY A 387 -1.97 -9.88 -13.06
C GLY A 387 -2.14 -10.38 -11.61
N GLY A 388 -3.38 -10.45 -11.11
CA GLY A 388 -3.71 -10.99 -9.79
C GLY A 388 -3.25 -10.09 -8.64
N THR A 389 -3.09 -10.69 -7.46
CA THR A 389 -2.82 -9.96 -6.21
C THR A 389 -1.49 -9.20 -6.20
N GLY A 390 -0.45 -9.73 -6.85
CA GLY A 390 0.86 -9.07 -6.91
C GLY A 390 0.77 -7.76 -7.68
N GLU A 391 0.24 -7.83 -8.90
CA GLU A 391 0.04 -6.68 -9.77
C GLU A 391 -0.93 -5.67 -9.16
N PHE A 392 -2.00 -6.13 -8.51
CA PHE A 392 -2.92 -5.28 -7.76
C PHE A 392 -2.20 -4.38 -6.74
N VAL A 393 -1.26 -4.92 -5.97
CA VAL A 393 -0.50 -4.13 -4.98
C VAL A 393 0.55 -3.25 -5.65
N VAL A 394 1.27 -3.78 -6.65
CA VAL A 394 2.31 -3.04 -7.40
C VAL A 394 1.72 -1.81 -8.09
N LEU A 395 0.61 -1.97 -8.80
CA LEU A 395 -0.07 -0.86 -9.49
C LEU A 395 -0.48 0.25 -8.52
N LEU A 396 -1.01 -0.09 -7.35
CA LEU A 396 -1.36 0.91 -6.32
C LEU A 396 -0.14 1.68 -5.85
N LEU A 397 1.00 1.01 -5.70
CA LEU A 397 2.25 1.67 -5.34
C LEU A 397 2.78 2.53 -6.49
N GLU A 398 2.71 2.09 -7.75
CA GLU A 398 3.15 2.83 -8.93
C GLU A 398 2.29 4.09 -9.19
N THR A 399 1.01 4.09 -8.80
CA THR A 399 0.15 5.29 -8.89
C THR A 399 0.57 6.41 -7.93
N ARG A 400 1.53 6.16 -7.03
CA ARG A 400 2.07 7.15 -6.12
C ARG A 400 3.15 7.98 -6.80
N ILE A 401 3.06 9.29 -6.63
CA ILE A 401 4.17 10.20 -6.92
C ILE A 401 5.15 10.10 -5.75
N THR A 402 6.11 9.19 -5.85
CA THR A 402 7.18 8.99 -4.84
C THR A 402 8.39 9.90 -5.06
N GLY A 403 8.44 10.58 -6.22
CA GLY A 403 9.57 11.40 -6.66
C GLY A 403 9.38 12.89 -6.49
N ASN A 404 10.35 13.64 -7.01
CA ASN A 404 10.31 15.09 -7.11
C ASN A 404 9.16 15.52 -8.03
N TYR A 405 8.20 16.30 -7.53
CA TYR A 405 7.12 16.90 -8.33
C TYR A 405 7.62 17.69 -9.53
N ASN A 406 8.91 18.07 -9.56
CA ASN A 406 9.59 18.65 -10.73
C ASN A 406 9.61 17.74 -11.98
N MET A 407 9.43 16.42 -11.81
CA MET A 407 9.35 15.47 -12.93
C MET A 407 7.94 15.41 -13.55
N LEU A 408 6.93 16.00 -12.91
CA LEU A 408 5.60 16.13 -13.49
C LEU A 408 5.63 17.17 -14.61
N GLN A 409 5.71 16.70 -15.85
CA GLN A 409 5.45 17.53 -17.02
C GLN A 409 3.95 17.73 -17.13
N MET A 410 3.49 18.88 -16.64
CA MET A 410 2.09 19.26 -16.73
C MET A 410 1.84 19.93 -18.08
N GLU A 411 1.32 19.15 -19.03
CA GLU A 411 0.82 19.70 -20.28
C GLU A 411 -0.60 20.23 -20.04
N HIS A 412 -0.71 21.56 -20.03
CA HIS A 412 -1.98 22.24 -19.89
C HIS A 412 -2.41 22.79 -21.26
N SER A 413 -3.34 22.12 -21.93
CA SER A 413 -4.00 22.65 -23.11
C SER A 413 -5.15 23.55 -22.66
N ASP A 414 -4.91 24.86 -22.61
CA ASP A 414 -5.98 25.81 -22.34
C ASP A 414 -6.77 26.08 -23.63
N HIS A 415 -8.06 25.75 -23.61
CA HIS A 415 -8.99 26.09 -24.69
C HIS A 415 -9.82 27.34 -24.33
N THR A 416 -9.50 28.01 -23.22
CA THR A 416 -10.17 29.26 -22.86
C THR A 416 -9.59 30.43 -23.67
N GLY A 417 -10.47 31.34 -24.09
CA GLY A 417 -10.04 32.53 -24.84
C GLY A 417 -9.21 33.49 -23.98
N ASP A 418 -8.39 34.33 -24.62
CA ASP A 418 -7.48 35.29 -23.97
C ASP A 418 -8.14 36.17 -22.89
N SER A 419 -9.45 36.44 -23.01
CA SER A 419 -10.21 37.21 -22.00
C SER A 419 -10.39 36.47 -20.67
N VAL A 420 -10.53 35.14 -20.69
CA VAL A 420 -10.69 34.33 -19.48
C VAL A 420 -9.34 34.21 -18.78
N HIS A 421 -8.27 33.96 -19.54
CA HIS A 421 -6.90 33.96 -19.05
C HIS A 421 -6.49 35.26 -18.37
N SER A 422 -6.78 36.40 -19.01
CA SER A 422 -6.49 37.71 -18.42
C SER A 422 -7.32 37.97 -17.16
N THR A 423 -8.58 37.53 -17.13
CA THR A 423 -9.44 37.63 -15.95
C THR A 423 -8.92 36.77 -14.79
N LEU A 424 -8.56 35.52 -15.05
CA LEU A 424 -8.00 34.61 -14.06
C LEU A 424 -6.65 35.11 -13.54
N ARG A 425 -5.76 35.58 -14.42
CA ARG A 425 -4.47 36.17 -14.04
C ARG A 425 -4.66 37.40 -13.15
N ASN A 426 -5.60 38.28 -13.49
CA ASN A 426 -5.92 39.47 -12.69
C ASN A 426 -6.54 39.11 -11.33
N ALA A 427 -7.39 38.07 -11.28
CA ALA A 427 -7.96 37.58 -10.04
C ALA A 427 -6.87 36.95 -9.15
N LEU A 428 -6.01 36.10 -9.72
CA LEU A 428 -4.89 35.49 -9.01
C LEU A 428 -3.87 36.54 -8.54
N SER A 429 -3.57 37.58 -9.33
CA SER A 429 -2.68 38.67 -8.89
C SER A 429 -3.25 39.52 -7.77
N THR A 430 -4.58 39.60 -7.68
CA THR A 430 -5.25 40.34 -6.61
C THR A 430 -5.26 39.55 -5.31
N ILE A 431 -5.49 38.24 -5.38
CA ILE A 431 -5.65 37.37 -4.20
C ILE A 431 -4.29 36.85 -3.73
N PHE A 432 -3.38 36.52 -4.66
CA PHE A 432 -2.09 35.91 -4.42
C PHE A 432 -1.00 36.55 -5.30
N PRO A 433 -0.45 37.72 -4.90
CA PRO A 433 0.56 38.42 -5.70
C PRO A 433 1.75 37.54 -6.07
N ALA A 434 2.20 36.68 -5.13
CA ALA A 434 3.29 35.73 -5.32
C ALA A 434 3.01 34.61 -6.35
N LEU A 435 1.74 34.30 -6.62
CA LEU A 435 1.34 33.27 -7.60
C LEU A 435 1.15 33.85 -9.01
N SER A 436 0.95 35.17 -9.12
CA SER A 436 0.72 35.81 -10.42
C SER A 436 1.93 35.82 -11.34
N GLU A 437 3.14 35.79 -10.78
CA GLU A 437 4.40 35.69 -11.53
C GLU A 437 4.71 34.26 -11.98
N LYS A 438 4.17 33.23 -11.29
CA LYS A 438 4.55 31.83 -11.50
C LYS A 438 3.67 31.08 -12.51
N GLY A 439 2.49 31.62 -12.83
CA GLY A 439 1.54 31.01 -13.78
C GLY A 439 0.78 29.79 -13.23
N PHE A 440 -0.26 29.36 -13.95
CA PHE A 440 -1.16 28.29 -13.52
C PHE A 440 -0.47 26.94 -13.23
N PRO A 441 0.50 26.47 -14.05
CA PRO A 441 1.21 25.22 -13.76
C PRO A 441 1.99 25.24 -12.44
N ALA A 442 2.52 26.40 -12.03
CA ALA A 442 3.22 26.53 -10.76
C ALA A 442 2.25 26.56 -9.58
N VAL A 443 1.08 27.21 -9.71
CA VAL A 443 0.01 27.15 -8.70
C VAL A 443 -0.44 25.70 -8.50
N PHE A 444 -0.66 24.97 -9.58
CA PHE A 444 -1.08 23.57 -9.51
C PHE A 444 0.03 22.69 -8.94
N ARG A 445 1.31 22.97 -9.24
CA ARG A 445 2.44 22.29 -8.61
C ARG A 445 2.51 22.55 -7.11
N GLU A 446 2.45 23.80 -6.67
CA GLU A 446 2.44 24.13 -5.24
C GLU A 446 1.23 23.49 -4.54
N PHE A 447 0.08 23.41 -5.22
CA PHE A 447 -1.08 22.67 -4.73
C PHE A 447 -0.79 21.17 -4.55
N LEU A 448 -0.18 20.51 -5.55
CA LEU A 448 0.22 19.11 -5.46
C LEU A 448 1.28 18.86 -4.37
N GLU A 449 2.18 19.82 -4.16
CA GLU A 449 3.20 19.78 -3.09
C GLU A 449 2.61 20.04 -1.68
N GLY A 450 1.32 20.35 -1.59
CA GLY A 450 0.65 20.67 -0.33
C GLY A 450 1.06 22.02 0.27
N SER A 451 1.75 22.87 -0.50
CA SER A 451 2.26 24.17 -0.10
C SER A 451 1.40 25.35 -0.63
N GLY A 452 0.54 25.10 -1.61
CA GLY A 452 0.11 26.12 -2.58
C GLY A 452 -1.32 26.65 -2.54
N LEU A 453 -2.16 26.32 -1.57
CA LEU A 453 -3.40 27.08 -1.36
C LEU A 453 -3.54 27.42 0.13
N PRO A 454 -3.35 28.69 0.54
CA PRO A 454 -3.82 29.09 1.85
C PRO A 454 -5.34 28.81 1.93
N PRO A 455 -5.86 28.45 3.12
CA PRO A 455 -7.29 28.26 3.30
C PRO A 455 -8.03 29.48 2.75
N PRO A 456 -9.25 29.34 2.20
CA PRO A 456 -10.04 30.49 1.77
C PRO A 456 -10.12 31.44 2.96
N LEU A 457 -9.30 32.50 2.92
CA LEU A 457 -9.32 33.58 3.89
C LEU A 457 -10.76 34.01 3.97
N THR A 458 -11.35 33.87 5.16
CA THR A 458 -12.68 34.34 5.55
C THR A 458 -13.15 35.48 4.66
N VAL A 459 -13.81 35.14 3.56
CA VAL A 459 -14.63 36.10 2.84
C VAL A 459 -15.83 36.24 3.76
N HIS A 460 -15.72 37.18 4.69
CA HIS A 460 -16.87 37.70 5.39
C HIS A 460 -17.95 37.91 4.33
N THR A 461 -19.04 37.17 4.49
CA THR A 461 -20.31 37.36 3.80
C THR A 461 -20.67 38.84 3.80
N ARG A 462 -20.25 39.56 2.76
CA ARG A 462 -20.82 40.83 2.37
C ARG A 462 -21.31 40.67 0.94
N SER A 463 -22.59 40.35 0.86
CA SER A 463 -23.47 40.65 -0.26
C SER A 463 -23.18 39.92 -1.57
N CYS A 464 -23.58 38.64 -1.66
CA CYS A 464 -24.19 38.16 -2.90
C CYS A 464 -25.55 38.86 -3.05
N ARG A 465 -25.55 40.03 -3.71
CA ARG A 465 -26.78 40.59 -4.26
C ARG A 465 -27.10 39.80 -5.50
N SER A 466 -28.28 39.20 -5.49
CA SER A 466 -29.02 38.73 -6.65
C SER A 466 -28.81 39.66 -7.86
N PHE A 467 -28.39 39.09 -8.98
CA PHE A 467 -28.85 39.58 -10.27
C PHE A 467 -29.52 38.42 -10.99
N ALA A 468 -30.85 38.41 -10.89
CA ALA A 468 -31.68 37.78 -11.87
C ALA A 468 -31.60 38.63 -13.16
N LYS A 469 -31.24 37.98 -14.26
CA LYS A 469 -32.01 37.99 -15.50
C LYS A 469 -31.58 36.84 -16.38
#